data_AF-A0A3D1BNJ5-F1
#
_entry.id   AF-A0A3D1BNJ5-F1
#
_cell.length_a   1.000
_cell.length_b   1.000
_cell.length_c   1.000
_cell.angle_alpha   90.00
_cell.angle_beta   90.00
_cell.angle_gamma   90.00
#
_symmetry.space_group_name_H-M   'P 1'
#
loop_
_entity.id
_entity.type
_entity.pdbx_description
1 polymer ?
#
loop_
_entity_poly.entity_id
_entity_poly.type
_entity_poly.pdbx_seq_one_letter_code
_entity_poly.pdbx_strand_id
1 'polypeptide(L)' 'MYRPESLIIDNNKLKLFDELNNILKDLSASASGRQAGQTSLDVASAYFNIAGFQLIKDSLSGAKKFRLLIGTSLQI' A
#
# COMPACT_ATOMS: atom_id res chain seq x y z
N MET A 1 7.61 -11.55 4.21
CA MET A 1 6.16 -11.39 4.05
C MET A 1 5.57 -11.03 5.39
N TYR A 2 5.30 -9.75 5.55
CA TYR A 2 4.70 -9.16 6.73
C TYR A 2 3.36 -9.83 7.07
N ARG A 3 3.12 -10.00 8.37
CA ARG A 3 1.86 -10.50 8.91
C ARG A 3 1.42 -9.55 10.03
N PRO A 4 0.19 -9.00 9.96
CA PRO A 4 -0.37 -8.19 11.04
C PRO A 4 -0.39 -8.96 12.37
N GLU A 5 -0.20 -8.26 13.48
CA GLU A 5 -0.29 -8.84 14.83
C GLU A 5 -1.71 -9.29 15.19
N SER A 6 -2.72 -8.64 14.60
CA SER A 6 -4.14 -8.93 14.79
C SER A 6 -4.84 -9.09 13.45
N LEU A 7 -5.79 -10.03 13.39
CA LEU A 7 -6.68 -10.21 12.24
C LEU A 7 -7.74 -9.10 12.15
N ILE A 8 -7.98 -8.38 13.26
CA ILE A 8 -8.94 -7.29 13.35
C ILE A 8 -8.19 -5.99 13.62
N ILE A 9 -8.35 -5.04 12.70
CA ILE A 9 -7.83 -3.68 12.82
C ILE A 9 -8.99 -2.78 13.25
N ASP A 10 -9.06 -2.47 14.54
CA ASP A 10 -10.10 -1.64 15.13
C ASP A 10 -9.78 -0.13 15.11
N ASN A 11 -8.59 0.22 14.61
CA ASN A 11 -8.06 1.57 14.60
C ASN A 11 -7.92 2.20 15.99
N ASN A 12 -7.88 1.41 17.06
CA ASN A 12 -7.65 1.85 18.44
C ASN A 12 -6.18 1.63 18.82
N LYS A 13 -5.80 0.37 19.04
CA LYS A 13 -4.42 -0.03 19.39
C LYS A 13 -3.54 -0.18 18.15
N LEU A 14 -4.15 -0.65 17.05
CA LEU A 14 -3.48 -0.92 15.79
C LEU A 14 -4.15 -0.08 14.72
N LYS A 15 -3.44 0.89 14.16
CA LYS A 15 -3.99 1.78 13.13
C LYS A 15 -3.86 1.11 11.77
N LEU A 16 -4.94 1.15 10.97
CA LEU A 16 -4.93 0.60 9.61
C LEU A 16 -3.82 1.22 8.76
N PHE A 17 -3.58 2.50 8.95
CA PHE A 17 -2.53 3.23 8.24
C PHE A 17 -1.13 2.67 8.51
N ASP A 18 -0.85 2.29 9.76
CA ASP A 18 0.45 1.75 10.16
C ASP A 18 0.64 0.33 9.59
N GLU A 19 -0.40 -0.49 9.60
CA GLU A 19 -0.37 -1.83 8.99
C GLU A 19 -0.14 -1.77 7.48
N LEU A 20 -0.84 -0.89 6.77
CA LEU A 20 -0.65 -0.69 5.35
C LEU A 20 0.78 -0.21 5.04
N ASN A 21 1.31 0.72 5.85
CA ASN A 21 2.70 1.15 5.73
C ASN A 21 3.70 0.00 5.93
N ASN A 22 3.47 -0.88 6.89
CA ASN A 22 4.36 -2.02 7.15
C ASN A 22 4.33 -3.03 5.98
N ILE A 23 3.15 -3.30 5.42
CA ILE A 23 3.01 -4.13 4.21
C ILE A 23 3.79 -3.52 3.04
N LEU A 24 3.63 -2.22 2.81
CA LEU A 24 4.30 -1.48 1.75
C LEU A 24 5.83 -1.44 1.92
N LYS A 25 6.31 -1.31 3.16
CA LYS A 25 7.73 -1.39 3.50
C LYS A 25 8.31 -2.79 3.28
N ASP A 26 7.60 -3.86 3.64
CA ASP A 26 8.05 -5.24 3.38
C ASP A 26 8.15 -5.53 1.88
N LEU A 27 7.19 -5.02 1.09
CA LEU A 27 7.19 -5.12 -0.38
C LEU A 27 8.37 -4.38 -1.03
N SER A 28 8.74 -3.21 -0.51
CA SER A 28 9.86 -2.41 -1.02
C SER A 28 11.23 -2.89 -0.51
N ALA A 29 11.32 -3.33 0.75
CA ALA A 29 12.55 -3.87 1.34
C ALA A 29 12.93 -5.25 0.77
N SER A 30 11.95 -6.06 0.36
CA SER A 30 12.23 -7.32 -0.34
C SER A 30 12.90 -7.11 -1.72
N ALA A 31 12.81 -5.91 -2.29
CA ALA A 31 13.37 -5.57 -3.59
C ALA A 31 14.86 -5.15 -3.54
N SER A 32 15.40 -4.76 -2.37
CA SER A 32 16.78 -4.26 -2.24
C SER A 32 17.84 -5.37 -2.14
N GLY A 33 17.45 -6.65 -2.00
CA GLY A 33 18.37 -7.79 -1.93
C GLY A 33 18.31 -8.81 -3.08
N ARG A 34 17.21 -8.86 -3.84
CA ARG A 34 17.03 -9.75 -5.01
C ARG A 34 16.18 -9.03 -6.04
N GLN A 35 16.81 -8.57 -7.11
CA GLN A 35 16.20 -7.83 -8.21
C GLN A 35 15.31 -6.66 -7.75
N ALA A 36 15.90 -5.48 -7.64
CA ALA A 36 15.25 -4.16 -7.49
C ALA A 36 14.39 -3.77 -8.73
N GLY A 37 13.75 -4.76 -9.35
CA GLY A 37 13.38 -4.71 -10.74
C GLY A 37 12.02 -5.29 -11.09
N GLN A 38 11.18 -5.72 -10.13
CA GLN A 38 9.91 -6.37 -10.47
C GLN A 38 8.73 -6.04 -9.56
N THR A 39 8.81 -5.06 -8.66
CA THR A 39 7.66 -4.73 -7.82
C THR A 39 6.65 -3.90 -8.61
N SER A 40 5.59 -4.56 -9.07
CA SER A 40 4.36 -3.89 -9.53
C SER A 40 3.54 -3.56 -8.28
N LEU A 41 3.18 -2.29 -8.10
CA LEU A 41 2.25 -1.87 -7.06
C LEU A 41 0.87 -1.69 -7.68
N ASP A 42 -0.07 -2.53 -7.27
CA ASP A 42 -1.46 -2.46 -7.72
C ASP A 42 -2.33 -2.04 -6.53
N VAL A 43 -3.05 -0.93 -6.68
CA VAL A 43 -3.96 -0.39 -5.67
C VAL A 43 -5.35 -0.36 -6.26
N ALA A 44 -6.31 -0.96 -5.56
CA ALA A 44 -7.74 -0.85 -5.88
C ALA A 44 -8.45 -0.17 -4.70
N SER A 45 -9.09 0.97 -4.95
CA SER A 45 -9.81 1.71 -3.90
C SER A 45 -11.07 2.37 -4.45
N ALA A 46 -12.12 2.43 -3.63
CA ALA A 46 -13.30 3.22 -3.95
C ALA A 46 -12.99 4.73 -3.98
N TYR A 47 -12.11 5.19 -3.09
CA TYR A 47 -11.70 6.59 -2.98
C TYR A 47 -10.19 6.70 -2.80
N PHE A 48 -9.56 7.65 -3.48
CA PHE A 48 -8.14 7.91 -3.37
C PHE A 48 -7.90 9.40 -3.13
N ASN A 49 -7.41 9.75 -1.94
CA ASN A 49 -7.17 11.13 -1.53
C ASN A 49 -5.67 11.38 -1.27
N ILE A 50 -5.34 12.60 -0.84
CA ILE A 50 -3.95 13.01 -0.58
C ILE A 50 -3.30 12.13 0.50
N ALA A 51 -4.02 11.73 1.55
CA ALA A 51 -3.48 10.86 2.59
C ALA A 51 -3.18 9.44 2.04
N GLY A 52 -4.03 8.92 1.16
CA GLY A 52 -3.78 7.66 0.44
C GLY A 52 -2.56 7.74 -0.47
N PHE A 53 -2.33 8.89 -1.11
CA PHE A 53 -1.08 9.12 -1.85
C PHE A 53 0.15 9.15 -0.94
N GLN A 54 0.07 9.87 0.18
CA GLN A 54 1.16 9.96 1.16
C GLN A 54 1.57 8.59 1.72
N LEU A 55 0.61 7.66 1.86
CA LEU A 55 0.84 6.28 2.26
C LEU A 55 1.72 5.51 1.27
N ILE A 56 1.46 5.65 -0.03
CA ILE A 56 2.12 4.82 -1.05
C ILE A 56 3.37 5.46 -1.67
N LYS A 57 3.57 6.79 -1.49
CA LYS A 57 4.59 7.57 -2.21
C LYS A 57 6.00 6.98 -2.15
N ASP A 58 6.41 6.47 -0.98
CA ASP A 58 7.76 5.96 -0.78
C ASP A 58 7.94 4.59 -1.46
N SER A 59 6.86 3.81 -1.52
CA SER A 59 6.84 2.53 -2.24
C SER A 59 6.80 2.71 -3.75
N LEU A 60 6.22 3.82 -4.24
CA LEU A 60 6.25 4.17 -5.67
C LEU A 60 7.67 4.46 -6.16
N SER A 61 8.54 5.03 -5.32
CA SER A 61 9.92 5.37 -5.72
C SER A 61 10.75 4.17 -6.18
N GLY A 62 10.40 2.95 -5.73
CA GLY A 62 11.07 1.70 -6.11
C GLY A 62 10.27 0.83 -7.08
N ALA A 63 9.04 1.22 -7.43
CA ALA A 63 8.15 0.42 -8.26
C ALA A 63 8.42 0.66 -9.75
N LYS A 64 8.50 -0.40 -10.55
CA LYS A 64 8.59 -0.28 -12.02
C LYS A 64 7.23 -0.04 -12.68
N LYS A 65 6.16 -0.44 -12.02
CA LYS A 65 4.80 -0.36 -12.54
C LYS A 65 3.87 -0.02 -11.38
N PHE A 66 3.01 0.97 -11.62
CA PHE A 66 1.95 1.34 -10.69
C PHE A 66 0.62 1.27 -11.43
N ARG A 67 -0.37 0.57 -10.85
CA ARG A 67 -1.75 0.55 -11.33
C ARG A 67 -2.67 1.00 -10.20
N LEU A 68 -3.48 2.02 -10.48
CA LEU A 68 -4.54 2.46 -9.60
C LEU A 68 -5.87 2.19 -10.27
N LEU A 69 -6.64 1.27 -9.70
CA LEU A 69 -8.05 1.11 -10.00
C LEU A 69 -8.84 1.93 -9.00
N ILE A 70 -9.46 3.01 -9.47
CA ILE A 70 -10.30 3.87 -8.64
C ILE A 70 -11.77 3.62 -8.99
N GLY A 71 -12.62 3.61 -7.96
CA GLY A 71 -14.07 3.63 -8.18
C GLY A 71 -14.46 4.80 -9.08
N THR A 72 -15.33 4.55 -10.05
CA THR A 72 -16.02 5.64 -10.73
C THR A 72 -16.89 6.37 -9.71
N SER A 73 -17.12 7.67 -9.92
CA SER A 73 -18.01 8.49 -9.09
C SER A 73 -19.26 7.71 -8.67
N LEU A 74 -19.66 7.85 -7.40
CA LEU A 74 -20.93 7.32 -6.92
C LEU A 74 -22.02 7.63 -7.97
N GLN A 75 -22.60 6.59 -8.56
CA GLN A 75 -23.87 6.74 -9.26
C GLN A 75 -24.94 6.87 -8.17
N ILE A 76 -25.08 8.09 -7.64
CA ILE A 76 -26.21 8.48 -6.80
C ILE A 76 -27.34 8.93 -7.72
#